data_AF-A0A7R9W2T3-F1
#
_entry.id   AF-A0A7R9W2T3-F1
#
_cell.length_a   1.000
_cell.length_b   1.000
_cell.length_c   1.000
_cell.angle_alpha   90.00
_cell.angle_beta   90.00
_cell.angle_gamma   90.00
#
_symmetry.space_group_name_H-M   'P 1'
#
loop_
_entity.id
_entity.type
_entity.pdbx_description
1 polymer ?
#
loop_
_entity_poly.entity_id
_entity_poly.type
_entity_poly.pdbx_seq_one_letter_code
_entity_poly.pdbx_strand_id
1 'polypeptide(L)'
;IAQRREDGPYDPRRGASFVAFDACYRALQHTLFPPIVKYCDGSFLLGVAAAVGLVSQPETADPFFFGAMEQTLASQLGIVPFLYYPVFFTLTGFVQGLTPEASVQRAKDTFLPLMKRNLLFWIPVQ
;
A
#
# COMPACT_ATOMS: atom_id res chain seq x y z
N ILE A 1 14.90 4.05 12.44
CA ILE A 1 13.56 4.32 13.03
C ILE A 1 12.78 3.03 13.31
N ALA A 2 12.74 2.06 12.38
CA ALA A 2 12.00 0.79 12.55
C ALA A 2 12.44 -0.11 13.72
N GLN A 3 13.72 -0.07 14.14
CA GLN A 3 14.25 -0.83 15.29
C GLN A 3 14.49 0.04 16.53
N ARG A 4 14.24 1.35 16.48
CA ARG A 4 14.62 2.30 17.55
C ARG A 4 13.77 2.15 18.83
N ARG A 5 12.67 1.39 18.75
CA ARG A 5 11.75 1.14 19.87
C ARG A 5 11.98 -0.21 20.56
N GLU A 6 12.95 -0.99 20.11
CA GLU A 6 13.33 -2.26 20.73
C GLU A 6 14.59 -2.00 21.59
N ASP A 7 14.58 -2.39 22.85
CA ASP A 7 15.67 -2.16 23.82
C ASP A 7 16.90 -3.08 23.58
N GLY A 8 17.17 -3.43 22.31
CA GLY A 8 18.20 -4.38 21.91
C GLY A 8 19.31 -3.77 21.04
N PRO A 9 20.42 -4.49 20.87
CA PRO A 9 21.44 -4.12 19.89
C PRO A 9 20.86 -4.10 18.48
N TYR A 10 21.39 -3.20 17.64
CA TYR A 10 20.97 -3.10 16.24
C TYR A 10 21.14 -4.44 15.50
N ASP A 11 20.10 -4.88 14.80
CA ASP A 11 20.15 -6.08 13.97
C ASP A 11 20.45 -5.69 12.50
N PRO A 12 21.68 -5.95 12.02
CA PRO A 12 22.09 -5.57 10.67
C PRO A 12 21.37 -6.35 9.57
N ARG A 13 20.91 -7.58 9.83
CA ARG A 13 20.21 -8.39 8.82
C ARG A 13 18.83 -7.82 8.57
N ARG A 14 18.11 -7.47 9.64
CA ARG A 14 16.83 -6.79 9.51
C ARG A 14 17.00 -5.39 8.91
N GLY A 15 18.05 -4.66 9.25
CA GLY A 15 18.41 -3.42 8.56
C GLY A 15 18.58 -3.58 7.05
N ALA A 16 19.41 -4.54 6.64
CA ALA A 16 19.65 -4.85 5.22
C ALA A 16 18.36 -5.26 4.49
N SER A 17 17.47 -6.00 5.16
CA SER A 17 16.18 -6.41 4.57
C SER A 17 15.28 -5.22 4.22
N PHE A 18 15.27 -4.16 5.04
CA PHE A 18 14.53 -2.93 4.72
C PHE A 18 15.15 -2.15 3.56
N VAL A 19 16.48 -2.09 3.48
CA VAL A 19 17.19 -1.43 2.37
C VAL A 19 16.91 -2.15 1.05
N ALA A 20 17.03 -3.49 1.04
CA ALA A 20 16.76 -4.30 -0.14
C ALA A 20 15.31 -4.14 -0.60
N PHE A 21 14.36 -4.17 0.34
CA PHE A 21 12.96 -3.95 0.03
C PHE A 21 12.68 -2.55 -0.53
N ASP A 22 13.21 -1.49 0.08
CA ASP A 22 13.00 -0.13 -0.44
C ASP A 22 13.53 0.03 -1.87
N ALA A 23 14.73 -0.48 -2.15
CA ALA A 23 15.32 -0.41 -3.48
C ALA A 23 14.47 -1.14 -4.53
N CYS A 24 14.06 -2.39 -4.24
CA CYS A 24 13.22 -3.17 -5.15
C CYS A 24 11.84 -2.55 -5.35
N TYR A 25 11.19 -2.12 -4.27
CA TYR A 25 9.86 -1.55 -4.34
C TYR A 25 9.86 -0.21 -5.07
N ARG A 26 10.87 0.64 -4.84
CA ARG A 26 11.02 1.93 -5.54
C ARG A 26 11.23 1.75 -7.04
N ALA A 27 12.02 0.76 -7.45
CA ALA A 27 12.16 0.43 -8.87
C ALA A 27 10.81 0.00 -9.47
N LEU A 28 10.03 -0.80 -8.74
CA LEU A 28 8.70 -1.24 -9.17
C LEU A 28 7.66 -0.10 -9.20
N GLN A 29 7.77 0.90 -8.32
CA GLN A 29 6.86 2.05 -8.32
C GLN A 29 6.86 2.80 -9.66
N HIS A 30 8.01 2.89 -10.33
CA HIS A 30 8.11 3.54 -11.65
C HIS A 30 7.27 2.85 -12.73
N THR A 31 6.98 1.55 -12.58
CA THR A 31 6.14 0.81 -13.53
C THR A 31 4.68 0.73 -13.07
N LEU A 32 4.43 0.74 -11.75
CA LEU A 32 3.07 0.62 -11.19
C LEU A 32 2.29 1.92 -11.18
N PHE A 33 2.93 3.05 -10.88
CA PHE A 33 2.22 4.33 -10.70
C PHE A 33 1.63 4.91 -11.99
N PRO A 34 2.30 4.85 -13.16
CA PRO A 34 1.72 5.42 -14.37
C PRO A 34 0.37 4.78 -14.78
N PRO A 35 0.20 3.44 -14.77
CA PRO A 35 -1.10 2.82 -14.97
C PRO A 35 -2.15 3.26 -13.94
N ILE A 36 -1.81 3.37 -12.66
CA ILE A 36 -2.75 3.80 -11.62
C ILE A 36 -3.24 5.22 -11.91
N VAL A 37 -2.33 6.16 -12.17
CA VAL A 37 -2.71 7.55 -12.50
C VAL A 37 -3.55 7.61 -13.78
N LYS A 38 -3.27 6.74 -14.76
CA LYS A 38 -3.99 6.70 -16.03
C LYS A 38 -5.40 6.12 -15.91
N TYR A 39 -5.61 5.08 -15.10
CA TYR A 39 -6.86 4.34 -15.03
C TYR A 39 -7.73 4.71 -13.82
N CYS A 40 -7.16 5.40 -12.82
CA CYS A 40 -7.86 5.92 -11.66
C CYS A 40 -8.00 7.44 -11.79
N ASP A 41 -8.77 7.88 -12.79
CA ASP A 41 -8.97 9.29 -13.12
C ASP A 41 -10.22 9.91 -12.47
N GLY A 42 -10.99 9.12 -11.72
CA GLY A 42 -12.21 9.55 -11.04
C GLY A 42 -13.50 9.15 -11.75
N SER A 43 -13.42 8.62 -12.97
CA SER A 43 -14.59 8.29 -13.79
C SER A 43 -15.46 7.20 -13.15
N PHE A 44 -14.86 6.22 -12.48
CA PHE A 44 -15.58 5.10 -11.87
C PHE A 44 -16.38 5.56 -10.64
N LEU A 45 -15.75 6.25 -9.69
CA LEU A 45 -16.42 6.76 -8.49
C LEU A 45 -17.44 7.84 -8.82
N LEU A 46 -17.18 8.69 -9.83
CA LEU A 46 -18.17 9.65 -10.31
C LEU A 46 -19.41 8.92 -10.87
N GLY A 47 -19.21 7.85 -11.66
CA GLY A 47 -20.29 7.01 -12.16
C GLY A 47 -21.10 6.36 -11.04
N VAL A 48 -20.43 5.83 -10.01
CA VAL A 48 -21.10 5.26 -8.83
C VAL A 48 -21.90 6.34 -8.09
N ALA A 49 -21.30 7.51 -7.84
CA ALA A 49 -21.96 8.61 -7.13
C ALA A 49 -23.19 9.14 -7.88
N ALA A 50 -23.12 9.22 -9.21
CA ALA A 50 -24.26 9.56 -10.05
C ALA A 50 -25.36 8.49 -9.97
N ALA A 51 -25.00 7.20 -10.03
CA ALA A 51 -25.96 6.10 -9.96
C ALA A 51 -26.73 6.04 -8.62
N VAL A 52 -26.10 6.45 -7.52
CA VAL A 52 -26.76 6.53 -6.20
C VAL A 52 -27.39 7.89 -5.89
N GLY A 53 -27.39 8.82 -6.85
CA GLY A 53 -28.02 10.13 -6.72
C GLY A 53 -27.27 11.13 -5.82
N LEU A 54 -25.99 10.87 -5.51
CA LEU A 54 -25.13 11.80 -4.75
C LEU A 54 -24.62 12.95 -5.62
N VAL A 55 -24.58 12.75 -6.95
CA VAL A 55 -24.22 13.78 -7.92
C VAL A 55 -25.32 13.85 -8.98
N SER A 56 -25.92 15.03 -9.12
CA SER A 56 -27.03 15.29 -10.05
C SER A 56 -26.57 15.80 -11.42
N GLN A 57 -25.34 16.32 -11.53
CA GLN A 57 -24.76 16.79 -12.80
C GLN A 57 -23.30 16.32 -12.95
N PRO A 58 -23.08 15.01 -13.23
CA PRO A 58 -21.74 14.44 -13.31
C PRO A 58 -20.88 15.10 -14.39
N GLU A 59 -21.49 15.58 -15.48
CA GLU A 59 -20.82 16.30 -16.58
C GLU A 59 -20.08 17.57 -16.13
N THR A 60 -20.49 18.15 -15.00
CA THR A 60 -19.96 19.41 -14.45
C THR A 60 -19.11 19.22 -13.21
N ALA A 61 -19.04 17.99 -12.70
CA ALA A 61 -18.25 17.68 -11.52
C ALA A 61 -16.76 17.70 -11.89
N ASP A 62 -15.95 18.38 -11.08
CA ASP A 62 -14.50 18.31 -11.20
C ASP A 62 -14.05 16.89 -10.81
N PRO A 63 -13.44 16.12 -11.74
CA PRO A 63 -13.00 14.77 -11.46
C PRO A 63 -11.83 14.73 -10.48
N PHE A 64 -11.18 15.86 -10.17
CA PHE A 64 -9.99 15.92 -9.31
C PHE A 64 -10.15 15.15 -8.00
N PHE A 65 -11.22 15.40 -7.25
CA PHE A 65 -11.47 14.73 -5.97
C PHE A 65 -11.75 13.24 -6.13
N PHE A 66 -12.53 12.87 -7.15
CA PHE A 66 -12.83 11.46 -7.43
C PHE A 66 -11.58 10.69 -7.88
N GLY A 67 -10.72 11.30 -8.70
CA GLY A 67 -9.46 10.72 -9.13
C GLY A 67 -8.47 10.54 -7.97
N ALA A 68 -8.34 11.54 -7.11
CA ALA A 68 -7.51 11.43 -5.90
C ALA A 68 -8.01 10.29 -4.97
N MET A 69 -9.33 10.16 -4.82
CA MET A 69 -9.95 9.07 -4.07
C MET A 69 -9.68 7.71 -4.72
N GLU A 70 -9.91 7.57 -6.03
CA GLU A 70 -9.67 6.32 -6.75
C GLU A 70 -8.22 5.87 -6.67
N GLN A 71 -7.26 6.77 -6.94
CA GLN A 71 -5.82 6.45 -6.88
C GLN A 71 -5.42 5.98 -5.48
N THR A 72 -5.97 6.62 -4.46
CA THR A 72 -5.69 6.21 -3.08
C THR A 72 -6.35 4.88 -2.75
N LEU A 73 -7.62 4.65 -3.10
CA LEU A 73 -8.28 3.37 -2.88
C LEU A 73 -7.56 2.23 -3.61
N ALA A 74 -7.17 2.44 -4.88
CA ALA A 74 -6.40 1.49 -5.66
C ALA A 74 -5.05 1.20 -5.01
N SER A 75 -4.38 2.22 -4.48
CA SER A 75 -3.10 2.06 -3.78
C SER A 75 -3.26 1.32 -2.44
N GLN A 76 -4.20 1.75 -1.59
CA GLN A 76 -4.33 1.25 -0.21
C GLN A 76 -5.03 -0.10 -0.12
N LEU A 77 -6.00 -0.38 -1.00
CA LEU A 77 -6.80 -1.61 -0.99
C LEU A 77 -6.43 -2.58 -2.11
N GLY A 78 -5.71 -2.12 -3.13
CA GLY A 78 -5.17 -2.97 -4.19
C GLY A 78 -3.68 -3.23 -3.98
N ILE A 79 -2.86 -2.23 -4.29
CA ILE A 79 -1.40 -2.41 -4.35
C ILE A 79 -0.80 -2.81 -3.00
N VAL A 80 -1.20 -2.16 -1.91
CA VAL A 80 -0.65 -2.42 -0.58
C VAL A 80 -0.89 -3.87 -0.12
N PRO A 81 -2.13 -4.39 -0.07
CA PRO A 81 -2.39 -5.76 0.39
C PRO A 81 -1.90 -6.84 -0.58
N PHE A 82 -2.00 -6.62 -1.89
CA PHE A 82 -1.78 -7.68 -2.88
C PHE A 82 -0.39 -7.66 -3.52
N LEU A 83 0.36 -6.59 -3.37
CA LEU A 83 1.70 -6.47 -3.96
C LEU A 83 2.75 -6.03 -2.95
N TYR A 84 2.54 -4.92 -2.25
CA TYR A 84 3.52 -4.39 -1.30
C TYR A 84 3.79 -5.37 -0.16
N TYR A 85 2.77 -5.77 0.60
CA TYR A 85 2.96 -6.66 1.76
C TYR A 85 3.45 -8.06 1.36
N PRO A 86 2.93 -8.72 0.31
CA PRO A 86 3.47 -10.01 -0.14
C PRO A 86 4.95 -9.95 -0.53
N VAL A 87 5.36 -8.93 -1.29
CA VAL A 87 6.77 -8.73 -1.66
C VAL A 87 7.60 -8.41 -0.42
N PHE A 88 7.10 -7.57 0.49
CA PHE A 88 7.75 -7.22 1.74
C PHE A 88 8.03 -8.45 2.60
N PHE A 89 7.02 -9.28 2.89
CA PHE A 89 7.20 -10.44 3.76
C PHE A 89 8.09 -11.50 3.12
N THR A 90 8.00 -11.68 1.80
CA THR A 90 8.83 -12.63 1.05
C THR A 90 10.29 -12.19 1.06
N LEU A 91 10.58 -10.97 0.60
CA LEU A 91 11.95 -10.49 0.45
C LEU A 91 12.63 -10.31 1.80
N THR A 92 11.93 -9.72 2.78
CA THR A 92 12.53 -9.55 4.11
C THR A 92 12.68 -10.86 4.84
N GLY A 93 11.78 -11.83 4.61
CA GLY A 93 11.92 -13.18 5.17
C GLY A 93 13.14 -13.89 4.61
N PHE A 94 13.33 -13.82 3.29
CA PHE A 94 14.51 -14.36 2.61
C PHE A 94 15.82 -13.76 3.14
N VAL A 95 15.93 -12.43 3.20
CA VAL A 95 17.15 -11.76 3.69
C VAL A 95 17.42 -12.06 5.17
N GLN A 96 16.38 -12.25 5.98
CA GLN A 96 16.51 -12.61 7.39
C GLN A 96 16.76 -14.11 7.62
N GLY A 97 16.76 -14.92 6.56
CA GLY A 97 16.96 -16.37 6.64
C GLY A 97 15.78 -17.13 7.25
N LEU A 98 14.57 -16.57 7.16
CA LEU A 98 13.34 -17.25 7.59
C LEU A 98 12.95 -18.34 6.61
N THR A 99 12.38 -19.44 7.11
CA THR A 99 11.72 -20.42 6.25
C THR A 99 10.46 -19.82 5.60
N PRO A 100 9.95 -20.41 4.50
CA PRO A 100 8.69 -19.98 3.90
C PRO A 100 7.53 -19.97 4.91
N GLU A 101 7.43 -21.00 5.75
CA GLU A 101 6.38 -21.14 6.75
C GLU A 101 6.49 -20.06 7.83
N ALA A 102 7.70 -19.77 8.31
CA ALA A 102 7.95 -18.71 9.28
C ALA A 102 7.62 -17.33 8.69
N SER A 103 7.91 -17.11 7.41
CA SER A 103 7.59 -15.86 6.71
C SER A 103 6.08 -15.67 6.57
N VAL A 104 5.35 -16.73 6.23
CA VAL A 104 3.88 -16.72 6.15
C VAL A 104 3.25 -16.54 7.54
N GLN A 105 3.76 -17.21 8.56
CA GLN A 105 3.26 -17.06 9.92
C GLN A 105 3.43 -15.62 10.40
N ARG A 106 4.61 -15.04 10.21
CA ARG A 106 4.86 -13.61 10.49
C ARG A 106 3.91 -12.69 9.74
N ALA A 107 3.61 -12.99 8.47
CA ALA A 107 2.64 -12.22 7.70
C ALA A 107 1.25 -12.30 8.34
N LYS A 108 0.77 -13.49 8.72
CA LYS A 108 -0.53 -13.67 9.39
C LYS A 108 -0.61 -12.88 10.70
N ASP A 109 0.45 -12.93 11.50
CA ASP A 109 0.48 -12.30 12.82
C ASP A 109 0.52 -10.76 12.74
N THR A 110 1.09 -10.22 11.67
CA THR A 110 1.38 -8.77 11.58
C THR A 110 0.58 -8.02 10.52
N PHE A 111 0.04 -8.70 9.51
CA PHE A 111 -0.63 -8.07 8.38
C PHE A 111 -1.83 -7.20 8.80
N LEU A 112 -2.75 -7.75 9.59
CA LEU A 112 -3.94 -6.98 10.01
C LEU A 112 -3.58 -5.76 10.88
N PRO A 113 -2.72 -5.87 11.90
CA PRO A 113 -2.23 -4.70 12.64
C PRO A 113 -1.58 -3.64 11.74
N LEU A 114 -0.76 -4.07 10.77
CA LEU A 114 -0.08 -3.16 9.85
C LEU A 114 -1.06 -2.48 8.89
N MET A 115 -2.00 -3.22 8.32
CA MET A 115 -3.04 -2.69 7.45
C MET A 115 -3.92 -1.68 8.18
N LYS A 116 -4.33 -1.98 9.41
CA LYS A 116 -5.10 -1.06 10.24
C LYS A 116 -4.35 0.26 10.46
N ARG A 117 -3.07 0.20 10.81
CA ARG A 117 -2.24 1.41 11.02
C ARG A 117 -2.06 2.20 9.72
N ASN A 118 -1.88 1.51 8.60
CA ASN A 118 -1.75 2.12 7.30
C ASN A 118 -3.03 2.85 6.89
N LEU A 119 -4.20 2.22 7.04
CA LEU A 119 -5.50 2.84 6.73
C LEU A 119 -5.83 3.99 7.67
N LEU A 120 -5.57 3.86 8.98
CA LEU A 120 -5.79 4.94 9.95
C LEU A 120 -4.90 6.16 9.68
N PHE A 121 -3.73 5.97 9.07
CA PHE A 121 -2.86 7.06 8.66
C PHE A 121 -3.37 7.73 7.38
N TRP A 122 -3.73 6.93 6.37
CA TRP A 122 -4.06 7.46 5.04
C TRP A 122 -5.49 7.99 4.89
N ILE A 123 -6.49 7.33 5.48
CA ILE A 123 -7.91 7.74 5.32
C ILE A 123 -8.17 9.20 5.76
N PRO A 124 -7.63 9.71 6.89
CA PRO A 124 -7.94 11.07 7.35
C PRO A 124 -7.23 12.20 6.59
N VAL A 125 -6.19 11.88 5.81
CA VAL A 125 -5.37 12.87 5.09
C VAL A 125 -5.72 12.97 3.60
N GLN A 126 -6.76 12.24 3.17
CA GLN A 126 -7.36 12.35 1.84
C GLN A 126 -8.36 13.52 1.81
#